data_AF-A0A1Q4WHP6-F1
#
_entry.id   AF-A0A1Q4WHP6-F1
#
_cell.length_a   1.000
_cell.length_b   1.000
_cell.length_c   1.000
_cell.angle_alpha   90.00
_cell.angle_beta   90.00
_cell.angle_gamma   90.00
#
_symmetry.space_group_name_H-M   'P 1'
#
loop_
_entity.id
_entity.type
_entity.pdbx_description
1 polymer ?
#
loop_
_entity_poly.entity_id
_entity_poly.type
_entity_poly.pdbx_seq_one_letter_code
_entity_poly.pdbx_strand_id
1 'polypeptide(L)'
;MPTEPKSHRQGVPQGWRMDPIPSRQAYRDDDGNIRVPMWLTKNGRHMADTEMVLLPSEATLLAESLTNAMRDGPRPMLDELFRESATALAPGVVYVRKPEQYPF
;
A
#
# COMPACT_ATOMS: atom_id res chain seq x y z
N MET A 1 -43.17 1.45 6.97
CA MET A 1 -42.30 1.04 5.85
C MET A 1 -40.93 0.70 6.43
N PRO A 2 -40.40 -0.52 6.27
CA PRO A 2 -39.04 -0.82 6.71
C PRO A 2 -38.06 -0.29 5.67
N THR A 3 -37.14 0.57 6.08
CA THR A 3 -36.01 1.03 5.27
C THR A 3 -34.96 -0.07 5.21
N GLU A 4 -34.76 -0.65 4.03
CA GLU A 4 -33.64 -1.57 3.77
C GLU A 4 -32.30 -0.85 4.01
N PRO A 5 -31.36 -1.44 4.75
CA PRO A 5 -30.02 -0.89 4.87
C PRO A 5 -29.30 -1.07 3.52
N LYS A 6 -28.85 0.06 2.94
CA LYS A 6 -28.00 0.10 1.75
C LYS A 6 -26.74 -0.73 2.00
N SER A 7 -26.75 -1.97 1.50
CA SER A 7 -25.55 -2.80 1.40
C SER A 7 -24.52 -2.05 0.56
N HIS A 8 -23.55 -1.42 1.23
CA HIS A 8 -22.30 -1.02 0.60
C HIS A 8 -21.65 -2.30 0.10
N ARG A 9 -21.95 -2.69 -1.15
CA ARG A 9 -21.15 -3.65 -1.88
C ARG A 9 -19.78 -3.01 -1.97
N GLN A 10 -18.86 -3.42 -1.10
CA GLN A 10 -17.44 -3.13 -1.24
C GLN A 10 -17.06 -3.66 -2.62
N GLY A 11 -17.01 -2.75 -3.60
CA GLY A 11 -16.64 -3.09 -4.96
C GLY A 11 -15.24 -3.67 -4.94
N VAL A 12 -15.02 -4.73 -5.70
CA VAL A 12 -13.68 -5.30 -5.86
C VAL A 12 -12.75 -4.16 -6.32
N PRO A 13 -11.66 -3.88 -5.59
CA PRO A 13 -10.74 -2.81 -5.96
C PRO A 13 -10.27 -3.01 -7.40
N GLN A 14 -10.48 -2.02 -8.26
CA GLN A 14 -10.04 -2.05 -9.65
C GLN A 14 -8.57 -1.65 -9.73
N GLY A 15 -7.77 -2.39 -10.50
CA GLY A 15 -6.34 -2.14 -10.68
C GLY A 15 -5.42 -3.16 -9.98
N TRP A 16 -4.12 -2.88 -10.03
CA TRP A 16 -3.10 -3.66 -9.33
C TRP A 16 -3.01 -3.23 -7.87
N ARG A 17 -2.74 -4.19 -6.98
CA ARG A 17 -2.46 -3.94 -5.57
C ARG A 17 -1.34 -4.84 -5.09
N MET A 18 -0.59 -4.34 -4.11
CA MET A 18 0.35 -5.13 -3.33
C MET A 18 -0.07 -5.09 -1.87
N ASP A 19 -0.24 -6.26 -1.25
CA ASP A 19 -0.63 -6.39 0.15
C ASP A 19 0.34 -7.38 0.84
N PRO A 20 0.78 -7.13 2.09
CA PRO A 20 1.66 -8.06 2.79
C PRO A 20 1.00 -9.43 2.99
N ILE A 21 1.76 -10.51 2.86
CA ILE A 21 1.24 -11.87 3.09
C ILE A 21 1.08 -12.10 4.60
N PRO A 22 -0.15 -12.25 5.15
CA PRO A 22 -0.35 -12.23 6.61
C PRO A 22 0.38 -13.35 7.35
N SER A 23 0.58 -14.49 6.68
CA SER A 23 1.25 -15.66 7.26
C SER A 23 2.77 -15.64 7.11
N ARG A 24 3.37 -14.63 6.46
CA ARG A 24 4.81 -14.56 6.22
C ARG A 24 5.36 -13.25 6.78
N GLN A 25 6.27 -13.38 7.74
CA GLN A 25 6.91 -12.24 8.37
C GLN A 25 7.98 -11.64 7.46
N ALA A 26 8.22 -10.35 7.62
CA ALA A 26 9.41 -9.71 7.06
C ALA A 26 10.67 -10.29 7.71
N TYR A 27 11.72 -10.44 6.93
CA TYR A 27 12.99 -11.04 7.39
C TYR A 27 14.18 -10.29 6.81
N ARG A 28 15.35 -10.44 7.43
CA ARG A 28 16.60 -9.90 6.92
C ARG A 28 17.29 -10.94 6.03
N ASP A 29 17.76 -10.53 4.85
CA ASP A 29 18.53 -11.41 3.96
C ASP A 29 20.04 -11.35 4.24
N ASP A 30 20.80 -12.12 3.48
CA ASP A 30 22.26 -12.26 3.65
C ASP A 30 23.03 -10.95 3.37
N ASP A 31 22.45 -10.07 2.56
CA ASP A 31 23.01 -8.73 2.25
C ASP A 31 22.63 -7.69 3.32
N GLY A 32 21.84 -8.09 4.33
CA GLY A 32 21.39 -7.23 5.42
C GLY A 32 20.15 -6.40 5.09
N ASN A 33 19.56 -6.57 3.91
CA ASN A 33 18.32 -5.91 3.50
C ASN A 33 17.12 -6.57 4.17
N ILE A 34 16.04 -5.82 4.31
CA ILE A 34 14.78 -6.32 4.83
C ILE A 34 13.88 -6.72 3.66
N ARG A 35 13.43 -7.97 3.66
CA ARG A 35 12.50 -8.53 2.69
C ARG A 35 11.13 -8.69 3.29
N VAL A 36 10.12 -8.13 2.61
CA VAL A 36 8.71 -8.22 3.00
C VAL A 36 7.99 -9.04 1.92
N PRO A 37 7.45 -10.23 2.26
CA PRO A 37 6.64 -11.01 1.32
C PRO A 37 5.30 -10.32 1.03
N MET A 38 4.98 -10.17 -0.26
CA MET A 38 3.81 -9.44 -0.76
C MET A 38 2.98 -10.31 -1.72
N TRP A 39 1.66 -10.21 -1.62
CA TRP A 39 0.76 -10.60 -2.69
C TRP A 39 0.67 -9.51 -3.73
N LEU A 40 0.76 -9.88 -4.99
CA LEU A 40 0.38 -9.05 -6.11
C LEU A 40 -1.01 -9.48 -6.58
N THR A 41 -2.00 -8.58 -6.47
CA THR A 41 -3.37 -8.83 -6.92
C THR A 41 -3.75 -7.86 -8.04
N LYS A 42 -4.61 -8.31 -8.95
CA LYS A 42 -5.22 -7.47 -9.99
C LYS A 42 -6.72 -7.67 -9.97
N ASN A 43 -7.48 -6.59 -9.80
CA ASN A 43 -8.94 -6.63 -9.71
C ASN A 43 -9.40 -7.65 -8.66
N GLY A 44 -8.75 -7.67 -7.49
CA GLY A 44 -9.02 -8.59 -6.38
C GLY A 44 -8.61 -10.06 -6.60
N ARG A 45 -8.06 -10.41 -7.77
CA ARG A 45 -7.55 -11.76 -8.04
C ARG A 45 -6.05 -11.82 -7.75
N HIS A 46 -5.61 -12.82 -6.98
CA HIS A 46 -4.19 -13.13 -6.78
C HIS A 46 -3.52 -13.46 -8.11
N MET A 47 -2.38 -12.81 -8.38
CA MET A 47 -1.59 -12.97 -9.59
C MET A 47 -0.23 -13.60 -9.30
N ALA A 48 0.43 -13.18 -8.22
CA ALA A 48 1.76 -13.69 -7.84
C ALA A 48 2.09 -13.41 -6.38
N ASP A 49 3.05 -14.15 -5.85
CA ASP A 49 3.79 -13.80 -4.64
C ASP A 49 5.11 -13.13 -5.05
N THR A 50 5.47 -12.02 -4.41
CA THR A 50 6.72 -11.28 -4.67
C THR A 50 7.33 -10.80 -3.35
N GLU A 51 8.51 -10.22 -3.40
CA GLU A 51 9.17 -9.59 -2.24
C GLU A 51 9.39 -8.11 -2.50
N MET A 52 9.04 -7.28 -1.50
CA MET A 52 9.53 -5.91 -1.42
C MET A 52 10.86 -5.94 -0.66
N VAL A 53 11.91 -5.42 -1.28
CA VAL A 53 13.25 -5.36 -0.69
C VAL A 53 13.50 -3.92 -0.24
N LEU A 54 13.87 -3.77 1.02
CA LEU A 54 14.12 -2.49 1.67
C LEU A 54 15.52 -2.46 2.26
N LEU A 55 16.21 -1.35 2.12
CA LEU A 55 17.39 -1.07 2.93
C LEU A 55 16.99 -0.97 4.43
N PRO A 56 17.93 -1.19 5.37
CA PRO A 56 17.65 -1.02 6.79
C PRO A 56 17.09 0.36 7.16
N SER A 57 17.57 1.42 6.50
CA SER A 57 17.07 2.79 6.68
C SER A 57 15.63 2.95 6.19
N GLU A 58 15.30 2.38 5.02
CA GLU A 58 13.95 2.42 4.45
C GLU A 58 12.96 1.63 5.30
N ALA A 59 13.36 0.46 5.81
CA ALA A 59 12.54 -0.33 6.72
C ALA A 59 12.25 0.42 8.03
N THR A 60 13.23 1.16 8.55
CA THR A 60 13.06 2.00 9.74
C THR A 60 12.05 3.12 9.48
N LEU A 61 12.22 3.85 8.38
CA LEU A 61 11.30 4.92 7.98
C LEU A 61 9.87 4.41 7.74
N LEU A 62 9.71 3.24 7.14
CA LEU A 62 8.41 2.60 6.95
C LEU A 62 7.75 2.26 8.28
N ALA A 63 8.50 1.67 9.22
CA ALA A 63 7.99 1.31 10.54
C ALA A 63 7.56 2.55 11.35
N GLU A 64 8.33 3.63 11.31
CA GLU A 64 7.98 4.90 11.94
C GLU A 64 6.72 5.51 11.32
N SER A 65 6.67 5.59 9.99
CA SER A 65 5.52 6.13 9.26
C SER A 65 4.24 5.35 9.55
N LEU A 66 4.33 4.01 9.59
CA LEU A 66 3.20 3.16 9.94
C LEU A 66 2.76 3.35 11.40
N THR A 67 3.72 3.42 12.32
CA THR A 67 3.44 3.66 13.74
C THR A 67 2.74 5.01 13.94
N ASN A 68 3.18 6.05 13.25
CA ASN A 68 2.55 7.37 13.28
C ASN A 68 1.12 7.33 12.68
N ALA A 69 0.95 6.70 11.52
CA ALA A 69 -0.35 6.55 10.88
C ALA A 69 -1.36 5.75 11.74
N MET A 70 -0.88 4.77 12.51
CA MET A 70 -1.72 4.02 13.46
C MET A 70 -2.05 4.83 14.72
N ARG A 71 -1.15 5.70 15.17
CA ARG A 71 -1.32 6.54 16.37
C ARG A 71 -2.35 7.65 16.18
N ASP A 72 -2.41 8.26 15.00
CA ASP A 72 -3.29 9.40 14.71
C ASP A 72 -4.73 9.01 14.33
N GLY A 73 -5.05 7.71 14.37
CA GLY A 73 -6.37 7.15 14.05
C GLY A 73 -6.54 6.82 12.56
N PRO A 74 -7.29 5.74 12.20
CA PRO A 74 -7.20 5.09 10.88
C PRO A 74 -7.99 5.80 9.75
N ARG A 75 -8.14 7.12 9.78
CA ARG A 75 -9.02 7.87 8.85
C ARG A 75 -8.30 9.18 8.50
N PRO A 76 -7.49 9.37 7.42
CA PRO A 76 -7.51 8.79 6.07
C PRO A 76 -6.08 8.47 5.50
N MET A 77 -5.05 8.47 6.35
CA MET A 77 -3.64 8.41 5.91
C MET A 77 -3.21 7.01 5.47
N LEU A 78 -3.81 5.96 6.06
CA LEU A 78 -3.64 4.59 5.60
C LEU A 78 -4.30 4.38 4.23
N ASP A 79 -5.47 4.98 4.01
CA ASP A 79 -6.10 4.96 2.68
C ASP A 79 -5.20 5.67 1.67
N GLU A 80 -4.58 6.81 1.95
CA GLU A 80 -3.61 7.42 1.01
C GLU A 80 -2.37 6.56 0.79
N LEU A 81 -1.75 5.99 1.82
CA LEU A 81 -0.59 5.08 1.65
C LEU A 81 -0.92 3.84 0.79
N PHE A 82 -2.12 3.28 0.94
CA PHE A 82 -2.56 2.09 0.19
C PHE A 82 -3.36 2.41 -1.10
N ARG A 83 -3.79 3.66 -1.32
CA ARG A 83 -4.50 4.13 -2.53
C ARG A 83 -3.58 4.88 -3.48
N GLU A 84 -2.60 5.61 -2.96
CA GLU A 84 -1.41 6.06 -3.71
C GLU A 84 -0.34 4.96 -3.79
N SER A 85 -0.74 3.70 -3.64
CA SER A 85 0.07 2.56 -4.09
C SER A 85 0.36 2.76 -5.57
N ALA A 86 1.55 3.33 -5.77
CA ALA A 86 2.23 3.68 -6.99
C ALA A 86 1.54 3.13 -8.24
N THR A 87 1.08 4.03 -9.10
CA THR A 87 1.08 3.71 -10.53
C THR A 87 2.54 3.57 -10.95
N ALA A 88 3.15 2.42 -10.62
CA ALA A 88 4.49 2.06 -11.02
C ALA A 88 4.43 1.74 -12.52
N LEU A 89 4.76 2.74 -13.35
CA LEU A 89 4.95 2.53 -14.78
C LEU A 89 6.27 1.81 -15.08
N ALA A 90 7.23 1.84 -14.13
CA ALA A 90 8.48 1.07 -14.13
C ALA A 90 9.18 1.17 -12.75
N PRO A 91 10.14 0.28 -12.41
CA PRO A 91 10.97 0.43 -11.21
C PRO A 91 11.72 1.77 -11.20
N GLY A 92 11.64 2.54 -10.11
CA GLY A 92 12.47 3.73 -9.86
C GLY A 92 11.88 5.09 -10.23
N VAL A 93 10.61 5.20 -10.64
CA VAL A 93 9.98 6.49 -10.94
C VAL A 93 8.70 6.68 -10.14
N VAL A 94 8.71 7.64 -9.21
CA VAL A 94 7.52 8.12 -8.50
C VAL A 94 7.00 9.35 -9.23
N TYR A 95 5.79 9.30 -9.79
CA TYR A 95 5.12 10.48 -10.33
C TYR A 95 4.42 11.22 -9.20
N VAL A 96 5.00 12.33 -8.76
CA VAL A 96 4.33 13.28 -7.86
C VAL A 96 3.48 14.20 -8.73
N ARG A 97 2.14 14.14 -8.57
CA ARG A 97 1.26 15.16 -9.17
C ARG A 97 1.58 16.49 -8.50
N LYS A 98 2.21 17.39 -9.24
CA LYS A 98 2.31 18.79 -8.86
C LYS A 98 0.86 19.32 -8.73
N PRO A 99 0.42 19.83 -7.56
CA PRO A 99 -0.87 20.48 -7.49
C PRO A 99 -0.87 21.65 -8.47
N GLU A 100 -1.84 21.66 -9.36
CA GLU A 100 -2.05 22.77 -10.28
C GLU A 100 -2.22 24.05 -9.45
N GLN A 101 -1.26 24.97 -9.59
CA GLN A 101 -1.49 26.37 -9.25
C GLN A 101 -2.62 26.85 -10.16
N TYR A 102 -3.82 26.94 -9.62
CA TYR A 102 -4.91 27.67 -10.25
C TYR A 102 -4.46 29.11 -10.53
N PRO A 103 -4.65 29.62 -11.76
CA PRO A 103 -4.40 31.02 -12.04
C PRO A 103 -5.60 31.89 -11.60
N PHE A 104 -5.24 33.13 -11.24
CA PHE A 104 -6.04 34.30 -10.85
C PHE A 104 -6.37 34.46 -9.37
#